data_AF-A0A3M1KRR4-F1
#
_entry.id   AF-A0A3M1KRR4-F1
#
_cell.length_a   1.000
_cell.length_b   1.000
_cell.length_c   1.000
_cell.angle_alpha   90.00
_cell.angle_beta   90.00
_cell.angle_gamma   90.00
#
_symmetry.space_group_name_H-M   'P 1'
#
loop_
_entity.id
_entity.type
_entity.pdbx_description
1 polymer ?
#
loop_
_entity_poly.entity_id
_entity_poly.type
_entity_poly.pdbx_seq_one_letter_code
_entity_poly.pdbx_strand_id
1 'polypeptide(L)'
;SLTGPVKFLSPKNILAFDFTTMYIKLFGLKVYQGYIRGGKKKEESFYQDKINQQAFFSYFYLSKNVSAARGKGGGLAIWIRVQ
;
A
#
# COMPACT_ATOMS: atom_id res chain seq x y z
N SER A 1 7.89 -10.40 1.05
CA SER A 1 7.23 -9.09 1.23
C SER A 1 6.79 -8.55 -0.12
N LEU A 2 5.83 -7.64 -0.10
CA LEU A 2 5.39 -6.85 -1.25
C LEU A 2 5.79 -5.40 -1.03
N THR A 3 6.13 -4.68 -2.10
CA THR A 3 6.42 -3.25 -2.05
C THR A 3 6.03 -2.58 -3.37
N GLY A 4 5.96 -1.25 -3.36
CA GLY A 4 5.58 -0.45 -4.52
C GLY A 4 5.36 1.01 -4.17
N PRO A 5 4.85 1.81 -5.13
CA PRO A 5 4.73 3.25 -5.00
C PRO A 5 3.59 3.64 -4.05
N VAL A 6 3.72 4.83 -3.46
CA VAL A 6 2.71 5.43 -2.56
C VAL A 6 2.46 6.87 -2.97
N LYS A 7 1.23 7.35 -2.81
CA LYS A 7 0.85 8.74 -3.08
C LYS A 7 -0.09 9.22 -1.97
N PHE A 8 0.37 10.21 -1.21
CA PHE A 8 -0.41 10.83 -0.14
C PHE A 8 -1.03 12.14 -0.62
N LEU A 9 -2.36 12.21 -0.61
CA LEU A 9 -3.12 13.43 -0.88
C LEU A 9 -3.52 14.09 0.44
N SER A 10 -2.58 14.85 1.00
CA SER A 10 -2.69 15.52 2.30
C SER A 10 -4.04 16.21 2.58
N PRO A 11 -4.58 17.08 1.70
CA PRO A 11 -5.83 17.80 2.01
C PRO A 11 -7.06 16.88 2.10
N LYS A 12 -6.98 15.64 1.61
CA LYS A 12 -8.09 14.67 1.62
C LYS A 12 -7.86 13.52 2.60
N ASN A 13 -6.71 13.47 3.27
CA ASN A 13 -6.24 12.32 4.05
C ASN A 13 -6.35 10.97 3.29
N ILE A 14 -6.08 11.00 1.98
CA ILE A 14 -6.10 9.80 1.13
C ILE A 14 -4.68 9.28 0.95
N LEU A 15 -4.47 8.00 1.24
CA LEU A 15 -3.21 7.31 0.93
C LEU A 15 -3.47 6.27 -0.16
N ALA A 16 -3.02 6.56 -1.38
CA ALA A 16 -3.04 5.61 -2.48
C ALA A 16 -1.74 4.80 -2.53
N PHE A 17 -1.84 3.54 -2.96
CA PHE A 17 -0.71 2.62 -3.05
C PHE A 17 -0.96 1.55 -4.12
N ASP A 18 0.10 0.91 -4.60
CA ASP A 18 0.02 -0.35 -5.35
C ASP A 18 1.21 -1.24 -4.94
N PHE A 19 1.01 -2.55 -5.00
CA PHE A 19 2.10 -3.52 -4.84
C PHE A 19 2.59 -3.91 -6.23
N THR A 20 3.80 -3.46 -6.58
CA THR A 20 4.37 -3.62 -7.93
C THR A 20 5.52 -4.61 -7.94
N THR A 21 6.18 -4.82 -6.81
CA THR A 21 7.32 -5.73 -6.67
C THR A 21 7.15 -6.68 -5.49
N MET A 22 7.79 -7.84 -5.59
CA MET A 22 7.76 -8.89 -4.59
C MET A 22 9.17 -9.38 -4.30
N TYR A 23 9.38 -9.70 -3.03
CA TYR A 23 10.59 -10.34 -2.52
C TYR A 23 10.20 -11.62 -1.80
N ILE A 24 10.67 -12.77 -2.28
CA ILE A 24 10.35 -14.10 -1.76
C ILE A 24 11.62 -14.73 -1.17
N LYS A 25 11.50 -15.18 0.08
CA LYS A 25 12.51 -16.01 0.76
C LYS A 25 11.91 -17.36 1.12
N LEU A 26 12.67 -18.44 0.94
CA LEU A 26 12.39 -19.77 1.47
C LEU A 26 13.62 -20.21 2.28
N PHE A 27 13.42 -20.66 3.53
CA PHE A 27 14.51 -21.05 4.44
C PHE A 27 15.64 -20.00 4.56
N GLY A 28 15.28 -18.71 4.49
CA GLY A 28 16.24 -17.60 4.52
C GLY A 28 16.92 -17.29 3.17
N LEU A 29 16.85 -18.18 2.18
CA LEU A 29 17.41 -17.99 0.85
C LEU A 29 16.47 -17.15 -0.03
N LYS A 30 17.04 -16.20 -0.77
CA LYS A 30 16.30 -15.37 -1.73
C LYS A 30 15.95 -16.21 -2.96
N VAL A 31 14.66 -16.47 -3.16
CA VAL A 31 14.13 -17.22 -4.31
C VAL A 31 13.69 -16.29 -5.44
N TYR A 32 13.18 -15.12 -5.08
CA TYR A 32 12.72 -14.14 -6.07
C TYR A 32 12.85 -12.72 -5.55
N GLN A 33 13.19 -11.80 -6.45
CA GLN A 33 13.15 -10.36 -6.22
C GLN A 33 12.91 -9.66 -7.55
N GLY A 34 11.75 -9.03 -7.71
CA GLY A 34 11.42 -8.34 -8.96
C GLY A 34 9.95 -7.91 -9.02
N TYR A 35 9.52 -7.45 -10.20
CA TYR A 35 8.14 -7.02 -10.44
C TYR A 35 7.15 -8.18 -10.36
N ILE A 36 5.95 -7.94 -9.81
CA ILE A 36 4.83 -8.87 -10.02
C ILE A 36 4.33 -8.77 -11.46
N ARG A 37 3.43 -9.67 -11.89
CA ARG A 37 2.83 -9.62 -13.23
C ARG A 37 2.20 -8.25 -13.49
N GLY A 38 2.68 -7.53 -14.50
CA GLY A 38 2.24 -6.18 -14.85
C GLY A 38 2.72 -5.07 -13.90
N GLY A 39 3.52 -5.40 -12.88
CA GLY A 39 3.98 -4.48 -11.84
C GLY A 39 4.79 -3.31 -12.40
N LYS A 40 5.68 -3.56 -13.38
CA LYS A 40 6.48 -2.51 -14.02
C LYS A 40 5.61 -1.44 -14.68
N LYS A 41 4.65 -1.87 -15.52
CA LYS A 41 3.72 -0.97 -16.21
C LYS A 41 2.85 -0.17 -15.23
N LYS A 42 2.37 -0.81 -14.17
CA LYS A 42 1.58 -0.16 -13.11
C LYS A 42 2.38 0.90 -12.35
N GLU A 43 3.65 0.62 -12.06
CA GLU A 43 4.55 1.56 -11.39
C GLU A 43 4.80 2.80 -12.26
N GLU A 44 5.01 2.60 -13.56
CA GLU A 44 5.24 3.67 -14.55
C GLU A 44 4.05 4.64 -14.67
N SER A 45 2.80 4.17 -14.54
CA SER A 45 1.59 5.00 -14.63
C SER A 45 1.05 5.49 -13.28
N PHE A 46 1.59 5.00 -12.16
CA PHE A 46 0.98 5.16 -10.83
C PHE A 46 0.76 6.62 -10.43
N TYR A 47 1.68 7.52 -10.75
CA TYR A 47 1.55 8.92 -10.34
C TYR A 47 0.57 9.69 -11.21
N GLN A 48 0.40 9.29 -12.48
CA GLN A 48 -0.48 9.89 -13.47
C GLN A 48 -1.93 9.38 -13.37
N ASP A 49 -2.11 8.14 -12.90
CA ASP A 49 -3.43 7.52 -12.78
C ASP A 49 -4.32 8.26 -11.76
N LYS A 50 -5.63 8.27 -12.06
CA LYS A 50 -6.64 8.88 -11.17
C LYS A 50 -6.82 8.02 -9.92
N ILE A 51 -7.10 8.64 -8.78
CA ILE A 51 -7.29 7.94 -7.49
C ILE A 51 -8.37 6.85 -7.55
N ASN A 52 -9.45 7.07 -8.29
CA ASN A 52 -10.53 6.08 -8.41
C ASN A 52 -10.09 4.78 -9.14
N GLN A 53 -8.97 4.80 -9.85
CA GLN A 53 -8.35 3.64 -10.52
C GLN A 53 -7.30 2.94 -9.63
N GLN A 54 -6.98 3.51 -8.46
CA GLN A 54 -5.96 3.00 -7.54
C GLN A 54 -6.60 2.31 -6.33
N ALA A 55 -5.81 1.47 -5.65
CA ALA A 55 -6.10 1.11 -4.27
C ALA A 55 -5.75 2.30 -3.37
N PHE A 56 -6.62 2.61 -2.41
CA PHE A 56 -6.37 3.69 -1.46
C PHE A 56 -7.11 3.51 -0.14
N PHE A 57 -6.58 4.13 0.90
CA PHE A 57 -7.30 4.43 2.14
C PHE A 57 -7.97 5.79 2.01
N SER A 58 -9.27 5.85 2.29
CA SER A 58 -10.05 7.10 2.29
C SER A 58 -9.74 7.98 3.51
N TYR A 59 -9.24 7.35 4.56
CA TYR A 59 -8.75 7.98 5.78
C TYR A 59 -7.76 7.03 6.45
N PHE A 60 -6.67 7.54 6.99
CA PHE A 60 -5.79 6.77 7.88
C PHE A 60 -5.35 7.61 9.08
N TYR A 61 -4.94 6.91 10.13
CA TYR A 61 -4.39 7.48 11.34
C TYR A 61 -3.23 6.62 11.80
N LEU A 62 -2.12 7.25 12.14
CA LEU A 62 -0.91 6.59 12.64
C LEU A 62 -0.42 7.38 13.86
N SER A 63 -0.23 6.68 14.97
CA SER A 63 0.38 7.19 16.19
C SER A 63 1.24 6.09 16.83
N LYS A 64 1.90 6.42 17.95
CA LYS A 64 2.79 5.48 18.66
C LYS A 64 2.11 4.16 19.03
N ASN A 65 0.83 4.20 19.37
CA ASN A 65 0.09 3.06 19.91
C ASN A 65 -1.07 2.62 19.03
N VAL A 66 -1.43 3.39 18.01
CA VAL A 66 -2.64 3.15 17.21
C VAL A 66 -2.33 3.32 15.73
N SER A 67 -2.79 2.36 14.95
CA SER A 67 -2.86 2.46 13.49
C SER A 67 -4.29 2.18 13.06
N ALA A 68 -4.87 3.05 12.24
CA ALA A 68 -6.20 2.84 11.67
C ALA A 68 -6.22 3.21 10.20
N ALA A 69 -7.00 2.47 9.41
CA ALA A 69 -7.19 2.74 7.99
C ALA A 69 -8.60 2.36 7.56
N ARG A 70 -9.26 3.27 6.83
CA ARG A 70 -10.53 3.00 6.16
C ARG A 70 -10.28 2.79 4.68
N GLY A 71 -10.64 1.63 4.16
CA GLY A 71 -10.49 1.30 2.74
C GLY A 71 -11.53 1.98 1.86
N LYS A 72 -11.24 2.08 0.55
CA LYS A 72 -12.16 2.56 -0.49
C LYS A 72 -13.58 1.95 -0.41
N GLY A 73 -13.68 0.66 -0.11
CA GLY A 73 -14.95 -0.07 -0.01
C GLY A 73 -15.70 0.10 1.32
N GLY A 74 -15.21 0.95 2.23
CA GLY A 74 -15.84 1.22 3.53
C GLY A 74 -15.36 0.36 4.69
N GLY A 75 -14.60 -0.72 4.42
CA GLY A 75 -13.98 -1.55 5.46
C GLY A 75 -13.01 -0.75 6.35
N LEU A 76 -12.98 -1.08 7.64
CA LEU A 76 -12.19 -0.40 8.66
C LEU A 76 -11.22 -1.40 9.31
N ALA A 77 -9.93 -1.07 9.29
CA ALA A 77 -8.89 -1.79 10.02
C ALA A 77 -8.37 -0.92 11.16
N ILE A 78 -8.28 -1.48 12.36
CA ILE A 78 -7.75 -0.82 13.55
C ILE A 78 -6.78 -1.77 14.22
N TRP A 79 -5.63 -1.24 14.62
CA TRP A 79 -4.63 -1.93 15.39
C TRP A 79 -4.24 -1.06 16.59
N ILE A 80 -4.26 -1.66 17.77
CA ILE A 80 -3.88 -1.00 19.02
C ILE A 80 -2.77 -1.82 19.65
N ARG A 81 -1.66 -1.17 19.99
CA ARG A 81 -0.61 -1.77 20.80
C ARG A 81 -1.07 -1.76 22.26
N VAL A 82 -1.37 -2.93 22.79
CA VAL A 82 -1.61 -3.13 24.23
C VAL A 82 -0.26 -3.14 24.94
N GLN A 83 -0.17 -2.43 26.07
CA GLN A 83 1.01 -2.42 26.94
C GLN A 83 1.06 -3.68 27.81
#